data_AF-A0A8S3E932-F1
#
_entry.id   AF-A0A8S3E932-F1
#
_cell.length_a   1.000
_cell.length_b   1.000
_cell.length_c   1.000
_cell.angle_alpha   90.00
_cell.angle_beta   90.00
_cell.angle_gamma   90.00
#
_symmetry.space_group_name_H-M   'P 1'
#
loop_
_entity.id
_entity.type
_entity.pdbx_description
1 polymer ?
#
loop_
_entity_poly.entity_id
_entity_poly.type
_entity_poly.pdbx_seq_one_letter_code
_entity_poly.pdbx_strand_id
1 'polypeptide(L)'
;MGFDLKPLSIICDFEQSFMNAVTNELPQTIVIGCWFHFCQSCYRNIQTLGMMNLYEDDAESRELLRGFMGLALLPIDRIYEGHEILKQRVTTSSQAKQLNAFVSYFEHEWIHVFKPSTWSVNKSTWRTNNHAEAQNKRILTRVAQPHPHLWRFIQCLKQEESVISHRMVQTELGFSSIREKKSTRKAARKSKQIQKLLQLLESKGRSLDDTIKSFAHLVGEP
;
A
#
# COMPACT_ATOMS: atom_id res chain seq x y z
N MET A 1 8.35 31.26 -6.89
CA MET A 1 6.91 30.96 -7.04
C MET A 1 6.59 29.86 -6.03
N GLY A 2 5.74 30.15 -5.03
CA GLY A 2 5.27 29.11 -4.12
C GLY A 2 4.04 28.45 -4.73
N PHE A 3 4.09 27.12 -4.94
CA PHE A 3 2.90 26.37 -5.32
C PHE A 3 2.06 26.13 -4.08
N ASP A 4 0.79 26.51 -4.12
CA ASP A 4 -0.20 26.17 -3.11
C ASP A 4 -0.63 24.71 -3.34
N LEU A 5 0.09 23.77 -2.72
CA LEU A 5 -0.20 22.34 -2.83
C LEU A 5 -1.42 22.01 -1.97
N LYS A 6 -2.54 21.73 -2.62
CA LYS A 6 -3.77 21.20 -2.00
C LYS A 6 -4.04 19.77 -2.48
N PRO A 7 -3.24 18.78 -2.02
CA PRO A 7 -3.41 17.42 -2.48
C PRO A 7 -4.72 16.83 -1.96
N LEU A 8 -5.47 16.16 -2.84
CA LEU A 8 -6.68 15.41 -2.45
C LEU A 8 -6.35 14.25 -1.51
N SER A 9 -5.21 13.58 -1.74
CA SER A 9 -4.75 12.46 -0.94
C SER A 9 -3.23 12.39 -0.87
N ILE A 10 -2.69 11.91 0.23
CA ILE A 10 -1.27 11.56 0.41
C ILE A 10 -1.17 10.07 0.73
N ILE A 11 -0.29 9.37 0.02
CA ILE A 11 0.05 7.97 0.32
C ILE A 11 1.39 7.95 1.04
N CYS A 12 1.44 7.31 2.20
CA CYS A 12 2.63 7.27 3.03
C CYS A 12 2.79 5.94 3.76
N ASP A 13 3.93 5.80 4.43
CA ASP A 13 4.23 4.64 5.25
C ASP A 13 3.49 4.76 6.59
N PHE A 14 3.37 3.67 7.34
CA PHE A 14 2.64 3.63 8.61
C PHE A 14 3.44 4.28 9.76
N GLU A 15 3.67 5.58 9.65
CA GLU A 15 4.33 6.39 10.65
C GLU A 15 3.34 7.37 11.28
N GLN A 16 2.94 7.11 12.53
CA GLN A 16 1.88 7.87 13.21
C GLN A 16 2.20 9.37 13.31
N SER A 17 3.45 9.73 13.61
CA SER A 17 3.92 11.12 13.66
C SER A 17 3.70 11.84 12.34
N PHE A 18 4.08 11.21 11.23
CA PHE A 18 3.90 11.77 9.90
C PHE A 18 2.41 11.91 9.52
N MET A 19 1.62 10.85 9.73
CA MET A 19 0.18 10.88 9.44
C MET A 19 -0.55 11.97 10.24
N ASN A 20 -0.19 12.13 11.52
CA ASN A 20 -0.73 13.18 12.38
C ASN A 20 -0.33 14.58 11.89
N ALA A 21 0.94 14.77 11.53
CA ALA A 21 1.42 16.05 11.00
C ALA A 21 0.68 16.42 9.70
N VAL A 22 0.50 15.48 8.76
CA VAL A 22 -0.28 15.74 7.54
C VAL A 22 -1.73 16.07 7.86
N THR A 23 -2.36 15.36 8.78
CA THR A 23 -3.77 15.62 9.15
C THR A 23 -3.94 17.00 9.79
N ASN A 24 -2.97 17.45 10.59
CA ASN A 24 -2.99 18.75 11.26
C ASN A 24 -2.73 19.91 10.28
N GLU A 25 -1.72 19.77 9.42
CA GLU A 25 -1.28 20.84 8.51
C GLU A 25 -2.11 20.88 7.22
N LEU A 26 -2.67 19.75 6.79
CA LEU A 26 -3.47 19.57 5.58
C LEU A 26 -4.80 18.86 5.89
N PRO A 27 -5.73 19.49 6.64
CA PRO A 27 -6.94 18.84 7.14
C PRO A 27 -7.92 18.40 6.04
N GLN A 28 -7.78 18.94 4.83
CA GLN A 28 -8.59 18.53 3.66
C GLN A 28 -7.98 17.36 2.89
N THR A 29 -6.76 16.94 3.24
CA THR A 29 -6.06 15.86 2.55
C THR A 29 -6.37 14.52 3.20
N ILE A 30 -6.76 13.55 2.38
CA ILE A 30 -6.97 12.17 2.84
C ILE A 30 -5.61 11.49 2.97
N VAL A 31 -5.26 11.04 4.18
CA VAL A 31 -4.05 10.26 4.43
C VAL A 31 -4.36 8.77 4.25
N ILE A 32 -3.62 8.11 3.36
CA ILE A 32 -3.80 6.69 3.03
C ILE A 32 -2.46 5.97 3.23
N GLY A 33 -2.50 4.84 3.92
CA GLY A 33 -1.36 3.95 4.09
C GLY A 33 -0.98 3.26 2.77
N CYS A 34 0.31 3.13 2.52
CA CYS A 34 0.84 2.42 1.37
C CYS A 34 0.49 0.93 1.45
N TRP A 35 -0.28 0.41 0.48
CA TRP A 35 -0.69 -1.00 0.43
C TRP A 35 0.51 -1.95 0.34
N PHE A 36 1.59 -1.54 -0.34
CA PHE A 36 2.81 -2.33 -0.39
C PHE A 36 3.44 -2.48 1.00
N HIS A 37 3.57 -1.39 1.75
CA HIS A 37 4.12 -1.44 3.11
C HIS A 37 3.20 -2.15 4.10
N PHE A 38 1.88 -2.06 3.92
CA PHE A 38 0.91 -2.87 4.66
C PHE A 38 1.16 -4.37 4.46
N CYS A 39 1.16 -4.82 3.20
CA CYS A 39 1.44 -6.22 2.87
C CYS A 39 2.83 -6.67 3.37
N GLN A 40 3.83 -5.80 3.26
CA GLN A 40 5.19 -6.06 3.74
C GLN A 40 5.23 -6.23 5.26
N SER A 41 4.52 -5.41 6.03
CA SER A 41 4.43 -5.56 7.48
C SER A 41 3.74 -6.87 7.88
N CYS A 42 2.64 -7.24 7.22
CA CYS A 42 2.02 -8.56 7.41
C CYS A 42 3.00 -9.70 7.09
N TYR A 43 3.73 -9.61 5.99
CA TYR A 43 4.72 -10.62 5.58
C TYR A 43 5.89 -10.73 6.57
N ARG A 44 6.42 -9.60 7.05
CA ARG A 44 7.45 -9.61 8.10
C ARG A 44 6.94 -10.26 9.39
N ASN A 45 5.68 -10.01 9.77
CA ASN A 45 5.10 -10.68 10.93
C ASN A 45 5.00 -12.20 10.73
N ILE A 46 4.59 -12.66 9.54
CA ILE A 46 4.59 -14.10 9.17
C ILE A 46 6.00 -14.70 9.33
N GLN A 47 7.03 -13.99 8.90
CA GLN A 47 8.44 -14.39 9.09
C GLN A 47 8.81 -14.46 10.58
N THR A 48 8.48 -13.43 11.37
CA THR A 48 8.76 -13.38 12.81
C THR A 48 8.07 -14.51 13.57
N LEU A 49 6.87 -14.92 13.15
CA LEU A 49 6.13 -16.04 13.72
C LEU A 49 6.66 -17.42 13.26
N GLY A 50 7.70 -17.47 12.41
CA GLY A 50 8.29 -18.71 11.92
C GLY A 50 7.38 -19.48 10.94
N MET A 51 6.42 -18.79 10.31
CA MET A 51 5.39 -19.43 9.47
C MET A 51 5.73 -19.47 7.99
N MET A 52 7.01 -19.33 7.61
CA MET A 52 7.41 -19.30 6.19
C MET A 52 7.09 -20.60 5.46
N ASN A 53 7.32 -21.76 6.08
CA ASN A 53 6.97 -23.05 5.47
C ASN A 53 5.45 -23.16 5.23
N LEU A 54 4.63 -22.67 6.16
CA LEU A 54 3.17 -22.62 5.96
C LEU A 54 2.79 -21.67 4.81
N TYR A 55 3.46 -20.54 4.71
CA TYR A 55 3.20 -19.56 3.66
C TYR A 55 3.63 -20.05 2.27
N GLU A 56 4.68 -20.87 2.17
CA GLU A 56 5.22 -21.34 0.89
C GLU A 56 4.56 -22.66 0.44
N ASP A 57 4.44 -23.62 1.36
CA ASP A 57 4.08 -25.01 1.06
C ASP A 57 2.59 -25.32 1.25
N ASP A 58 1.89 -24.60 2.15
CA ASP A 58 0.47 -24.82 2.41
C ASP A 58 -0.41 -23.80 1.66
N ALA A 59 -1.15 -24.29 0.66
CA ALA A 59 -1.98 -23.45 -0.20
C ALA A 59 -3.10 -22.75 0.57
N GLU A 60 -3.72 -23.42 1.54
CA GLU A 60 -4.78 -22.85 2.37
C GLU A 60 -4.26 -21.71 3.26
N SER A 61 -3.20 -21.96 4.03
CA SER A 61 -2.58 -20.97 4.90
C SER A 61 -2.10 -19.76 4.11
N ARG A 62 -1.44 -19.97 2.97
CA ARG A 62 -1.02 -18.89 2.07
C ARG A 62 -2.19 -18.06 1.57
N GLU A 63 -3.29 -18.71 1.16
CA GLU A 63 -4.49 -18.01 0.70
C GLU A 63 -5.11 -17.19 1.84
N LEU A 64 -5.22 -17.73 3.05
CA LEU A 64 -5.76 -17.03 4.23
C LEU A 64 -4.92 -15.81 4.59
N LEU A 65 -3.60 -15.99 4.73
CA LEU A 65 -2.66 -14.91 5.08
C LEU A 65 -2.68 -13.79 4.03
N ARG A 66 -2.73 -14.14 2.74
CA ARG A 66 -2.89 -13.17 1.65
C ARG A 66 -4.30 -12.59 1.58
N GLY A 67 -5.32 -13.32 2.04
CA GLY A 67 -6.68 -12.84 2.20
C GLY A 67 -6.75 -11.66 3.15
N PHE A 68 -6.08 -11.75 4.31
CA PHE A 68 -5.94 -10.63 5.25
C PHE A 68 -5.26 -9.42 4.59
N MET A 69 -4.19 -9.64 3.83
CA MET A 69 -3.53 -8.57 3.05
C MET A 69 -4.43 -7.99 1.93
N GLY A 70 -5.35 -8.81 1.42
CA GLY A 70 -6.33 -8.45 0.40
C GLY A 70 -7.51 -7.62 0.92
N LEU A 71 -7.76 -7.61 2.23
CA LEU A 71 -8.83 -6.80 2.84
C LEU A 71 -8.68 -5.31 2.52
N ALA A 72 -7.46 -4.83 2.31
CA ALA A 72 -7.18 -3.42 1.95
C ALA A 72 -7.84 -3.00 0.63
N LEU A 73 -8.23 -3.95 -0.21
CA LEU A 73 -8.89 -3.69 -1.49
C LEU A 73 -10.42 -3.61 -1.38
N LEU A 74 -10.99 -4.07 -0.26
CA LEU A 74 -12.43 -4.02 -0.02
C LEU A 74 -12.91 -2.61 0.34
N PRO A 75 -14.18 -2.29 0.03
CA PRO A 75 -14.86 -1.14 0.60
C PRO A 75 -14.79 -1.18 2.12
N ILE A 76 -14.58 -0.02 2.76
CA ILE A 76 -14.34 0.09 4.21
C ILE A 76 -15.45 -0.58 5.02
N ASP A 77 -16.70 -0.43 4.59
CA ASP A 77 -17.90 -1.01 5.18
C ASP A 77 -17.96 -2.54 5.11
N ARG A 78 -17.17 -3.16 4.22
CA ARG A 78 -17.08 -4.63 4.06
C ARG A 78 -15.84 -5.25 4.71
N ILE A 79 -14.91 -4.44 5.23
CA ILE A 79 -13.65 -4.95 5.80
C ILE A 79 -13.91 -5.80 7.05
N TYR A 80 -14.75 -5.34 7.97
CA TYR A 80 -15.05 -6.09 9.20
C TYR A 80 -15.77 -7.42 8.91
N GLU A 81 -16.71 -7.44 7.97
CA GLU A 81 -17.36 -8.67 7.51
C GLU A 81 -16.35 -9.64 6.89
N GLY A 82 -15.46 -9.13 6.02
CA GLY A 82 -14.41 -9.94 5.38
C GLY A 82 -13.39 -10.49 6.38
N HIS A 83 -13.05 -9.71 7.40
CA HIS A 83 -12.20 -10.13 8.50
C HIS A 83 -12.81 -11.30 9.30
N GLU A 84 -14.10 -11.21 9.65
CA GLU A 84 -14.77 -12.30 10.37
C GLU A 84 -14.91 -13.57 9.53
N ILE A 85 -15.14 -13.46 8.22
CA ILE A 85 -15.10 -14.62 7.31
C ILE A 85 -13.74 -15.31 7.37
N LEU A 86 -12.63 -14.55 7.29
CA LEU A 86 -11.29 -15.11 7.36
C LEU A 86 -11.00 -15.76 8.71
N LYS A 87 -11.43 -15.16 9.82
CA LYS A 87 -11.30 -15.73 11.17
C LYS A 87 -12.02 -17.06 11.33
N GLN A 88 -13.25 -17.16 10.80
CA GLN A 88 -14.00 -18.41 10.81
C GLN A 88 -13.26 -19.50 10.03
N ARG A 89 -12.72 -19.17 8.86
CA ARG A 89 -11.93 -20.11 8.05
C ARG A 89 -10.62 -20.52 8.73
N VAL A 90 -9.94 -19.59 9.41
CA VAL A 90 -8.75 -19.90 10.24
C VAL A 90 -9.10 -20.90 11.34
N THR A 91 -10.25 -20.74 11.99
CA THR A 91 -10.72 -21.64 13.06
C THR A 91 -10.94 -23.07 12.57
N THR A 92 -11.38 -23.23 11.32
CA THR A 92 -11.60 -24.54 10.69
C THR A 92 -10.35 -25.15 10.07
N SER A 93 -9.24 -24.41 9.96
CA SER A 93 -8.00 -24.88 9.33
C SER A 93 -7.24 -25.84 10.23
N SER A 94 -6.54 -26.80 9.62
CA SER A 94 -5.60 -27.70 10.34
C SER A 94 -4.45 -26.94 11.03
N GLN A 95 -4.15 -25.71 10.58
CA GLN A 95 -3.07 -24.85 11.07
C GLN A 95 -3.57 -23.72 11.97
N ALA A 96 -4.79 -23.85 12.51
CA ALA A 96 -5.46 -22.81 13.30
C ALA A 96 -4.58 -22.25 14.43
N LYS A 97 -3.79 -23.09 15.11
CA LYS A 97 -2.93 -22.65 16.22
C LYS A 97 -1.89 -21.61 15.77
N GLN A 98 -1.17 -21.87 14.67
CA GLN A 98 -0.19 -20.94 14.13
C GLN A 98 -0.86 -19.71 13.51
N LEU A 99 -1.92 -19.92 12.73
CA LEU A 99 -2.64 -18.83 12.05
C LEU A 99 -3.28 -17.85 13.04
N ASN A 100 -3.78 -18.31 14.18
CA ASN A 100 -4.35 -17.44 15.22
C ASN A 100 -3.31 -16.46 15.80
N ALA A 101 -2.02 -16.81 15.84
CA ALA A 101 -0.99 -15.87 16.29
C ALA A 101 -0.89 -14.66 15.34
N PHE A 102 -1.03 -14.89 14.03
CA PHE A 102 -1.09 -13.82 13.04
C PHE A 102 -2.41 -13.04 13.11
N VAL A 103 -3.55 -13.70 13.33
CA VAL A 103 -4.84 -13.03 13.52
C VAL A 103 -4.77 -12.05 14.70
N SER A 104 -4.22 -12.46 15.84
CA SER A 104 -4.05 -11.58 17.01
C SER A 104 -3.19 -10.36 16.70
N TYR A 105 -2.08 -10.54 15.97
CA TYR A 105 -1.27 -9.43 15.47
C TYR A 105 -2.08 -8.52 14.54
N PHE A 106 -2.83 -9.11 13.61
CA PHE A 106 -3.60 -8.37 12.62
C PHE A 106 -4.69 -7.52 13.27
N GLU A 107 -5.43 -8.07 14.23
CA GLU A 107 -6.43 -7.34 15.00
C GLU A 107 -5.80 -6.19 15.78
N HIS A 108 -4.69 -6.42 16.48
CA HIS A 108 -4.01 -5.37 17.22
C HIS A 108 -3.56 -4.23 16.32
N GLU A 109 -2.76 -4.53 15.30
CA GLU A 109 -2.14 -3.50 14.45
C GLU A 109 -3.11 -2.87 13.45
N TRP A 110 -3.92 -3.68 12.76
CA TRP A 110 -4.69 -3.25 11.59
C TRP A 110 -6.18 -3.08 11.84
N ILE A 111 -6.67 -3.42 13.03
CA ILE A 111 -8.05 -3.11 13.43
C ILE A 111 -8.08 -2.06 14.53
N HIS A 112 -7.18 -2.17 15.52
CA HIS A 112 -7.17 -1.28 16.69
C HIS A 112 -6.22 -0.09 16.57
N VAL A 113 -4.93 -0.31 16.28
CA VAL A 113 -3.93 0.77 16.17
C VAL A 113 -4.17 1.59 14.91
N PHE A 114 -4.07 0.96 13.73
CA PHE A 114 -4.41 1.58 12.45
C PHE A 114 -5.81 1.16 12.03
N LYS A 115 -6.76 2.08 12.10
CA LYS A 115 -8.15 1.82 11.68
C LYS A 115 -8.22 1.47 10.19
N PRO A 116 -9.19 0.65 9.74
CA PRO A 116 -9.41 0.33 8.33
C PRO A 116 -9.49 1.53 7.38
N SER A 117 -10.00 2.68 7.86
CA SER A 117 -10.02 3.94 7.11
C SER A 117 -8.63 4.44 6.70
N THR A 118 -7.59 4.05 7.43
CA THR A 118 -6.20 4.48 7.21
C THR A 118 -5.50 3.63 6.15
N TRP A 119 -5.82 2.35 6.02
CA TRP A 119 -5.11 1.43 5.12
C TRP A 119 -5.97 0.84 3.99
N SER A 120 -7.28 1.04 4.00
CA SER A 120 -8.11 0.73 2.85
C SER A 120 -7.68 1.61 1.67
N VAL A 121 -7.33 0.95 0.57
CA VAL A 121 -6.96 1.59 -0.70
C VAL A 121 -8.06 1.46 -1.74
N ASN A 122 -9.28 1.11 -1.29
CA ASN A 122 -10.46 1.08 -2.13
C ASN A 122 -10.71 2.45 -2.76
N LYS A 123 -11.09 2.47 -4.05
CA LYS A 123 -11.27 3.70 -4.86
C LYS A 123 -10.01 4.57 -5.03
N SER A 124 -8.87 4.21 -4.45
CA SER A 124 -7.64 4.97 -4.64
C SER A 124 -7.02 4.71 -6.01
N THR A 125 -6.70 5.78 -6.72
CA THR A 125 -6.01 5.76 -8.02
C THR A 125 -4.59 5.18 -7.87
N TRP A 126 -3.93 5.53 -6.77
CA TRP A 126 -2.59 5.08 -6.42
C TRP A 126 -2.65 4.26 -5.14
N ARG A 127 -1.81 3.23 -5.00
CA ARG A 127 -1.84 2.34 -3.82
C ARG A 127 -0.49 2.16 -3.17
N THR A 128 0.55 2.76 -3.75
CA THR A 128 1.92 2.61 -3.28
C THR A 128 2.64 3.95 -3.31
N ASN A 129 3.70 4.06 -2.51
CA ASN A 129 4.51 5.27 -2.42
C ASN A 129 5.73 5.27 -3.38
N ASN A 130 5.64 4.50 -4.47
CA ASN A 130 6.77 4.27 -5.39
C ASN A 130 7.37 5.57 -5.95
N HIS A 131 6.55 6.61 -6.11
CA HIS A 131 7.02 7.90 -6.61
C HIS A 131 7.94 8.59 -5.61
N ALA A 132 7.58 8.63 -4.32
CA ALA A 132 8.44 9.21 -3.29
C ALA A 132 9.69 8.33 -3.08
N GLU A 133 9.55 7.01 -3.03
CA GLU A 133 10.69 6.09 -2.90
C GLU A 133 11.68 6.23 -4.06
N ALA A 134 11.19 6.34 -5.31
CA ALA A 134 12.04 6.56 -6.47
C ALA A 134 12.78 7.91 -6.40
N GLN A 135 12.11 8.94 -5.91
CA GLN A 135 12.72 10.26 -5.74
C GLN A 135 13.75 10.25 -4.61
N ASN A 136 13.45 9.61 -3.47
CA ASN A 136 14.39 9.41 -2.37
C ASN A 136 15.65 8.65 -2.85
N LYS A 137 15.47 7.55 -3.58
CA LYS A 137 16.58 6.78 -4.15
C LYS A 137 17.44 7.61 -5.10
N ARG A 138 16.83 8.45 -5.93
CA ARG A 138 17.53 9.38 -6.83
C ARG A 138 18.35 10.40 -6.06
N ILE A 139 17.79 11.00 -5.01
CA ILE A 139 18.51 11.92 -4.13
C ILE A 139 19.70 11.21 -3.48
N LEU A 140 19.49 10.03 -2.88
CA LEU A 140 20.56 9.25 -2.24
C LEU A 140 21.69 8.89 -3.22
N THR A 141 21.32 8.51 -4.44
CA THR A 141 22.29 8.20 -5.51
C THR A 141 23.10 9.43 -5.91
N ARG A 142 22.47 10.62 -5.97
CA ARG A 142 23.17 11.88 -6.27
C ARG A 142 24.08 12.33 -5.13
N VAL A 143 23.64 12.15 -3.88
CA VAL A 143 24.45 12.43 -2.70
C VAL A 143 25.72 11.57 -2.73
N ALA A 144 25.57 10.29 -3.09
CA ALA A 144 26.64 9.30 -3.30
C ALA A 144 27.57 9.09 -2.09
N GLN A 145 27.10 9.43 -0.89
CA GLN A 145 27.86 9.32 0.35
C GLN A 145 26.92 8.96 1.52
N PRO A 146 27.28 7.98 2.37
CA PRO A 146 26.63 7.79 3.66
C PRO A 146 26.88 9.00 4.56
N HIS A 147 25.84 9.50 5.24
CA HIS A 147 25.93 10.62 6.18
C HIS A 147 26.64 11.87 5.61
N PRO A 148 26.14 12.49 4.53
CA PRO A 148 26.73 13.71 3.98
C PRO A 148 26.69 14.85 4.99
N HIS A 149 27.70 15.71 4.99
CA HIS A 149 27.61 16.97 5.74
C HIS A 149 26.50 17.86 5.15
N LEU A 150 25.91 18.72 5.99
CA LEU A 150 24.74 19.53 5.65
C LEU A 150 24.90 20.29 4.32
N TRP A 151 26.07 20.90 4.07
CA TRP A 151 26.33 21.65 2.83
C TRP A 151 26.24 20.79 1.57
N ARG A 152 26.78 19.57 1.59
CA ARG A 152 26.70 18.63 0.47
C ARG A 152 25.25 18.25 0.20
N PHE A 153 24.50 17.98 1.27
CA PHE A 153 23.09 17.66 1.16
C PHE A 153 22.29 18.81 0.54
N ILE A 154 22.47 20.05 1.02
CA ILE A 154 21.82 21.25 0.48
C ILE A 154 22.18 21.46 -1.00
N GLN A 155 23.44 21.28 -1.39
CA GLN A 155 23.86 21.39 -2.78
C GLN A 155 23.15 20.37 -3.67
N CYS A 156 23.04 19.12 -3.21
CA CYS A 156 22.30 18.08 -3.93
C CYS A 156 20.81 18.43 -4.08
N LEU A 157 20.18 18.99 -3.03
CA LEU A 157 18.79 19.43 -3.08
C LEU A 157 18.57 20.55 -4.10
N LYS A 158 19.46 21.56 -4.14
CA LYS A 158 19.40 22.65 -5.13
C LYS A 158 19.51 22.13 -6.56
N GLN A 159 20.40 21.16 -6.81
CA GLN A 159 20.52 20.53 -8.12
C GLN A 159 19.26 19.73 -8.50
N GLU A 160 18.66 19.05 -7.54
CA GLU A 160 17.42 18.29 -7.76
C GLU A 160 16.24 19.21 -8.07
N GLU A 161 16.10 20.32 -7.34
CA GLU A 161 15.11 21.37 -7.61
C GLU A 161 15.29 21.93 -9.02
N SER A 162 16.51 22.30 -9.42
CA SER A 162 16.79 22.81 -10.77
C SER A 162 16.35 21.82 -11.87
N VAL A 163 16.62 20.52 -11.69
CA VAL A 163 16.17 19.49 -12.66
C VAL A 163 14.65 19.34 -12.68
N ILE A 164 13.98 19.41 -11.53
CA ILE A 164 12.52 19.31 -11.44
C ILE A 164 11.87 20.53 -12.11
N SER A 165 12.33 21.74 -11.78
CA SER A 165 11.83 22.99 -12.34
C SER A 165 12.00 23.01 -13.87
N HIS A 166 13.14 22.56 -14.39
CA HIS A 166 13.32 22.43 -15.84
C HIS A 166 12.34 21.43 -16.48
N ARG A 167 12.10 20.27 -15.85
CA ARG A 167 11.11 19.28 -16.35
C ARG A 167 9.68 19.80 -16.31
N MET A 168 9.33 20.60 -15.30
CA MET A 168 8.02 21.23 -15.21
C MET A 168 7.80 22.18 -16.38
N VAL A 169 8.75 23.09 -16.64
CA VAL A 169 8.68 24.02 -17.78
C VAL A 169 8.61 23.26 -19.11
N GLN A 170 9.42 22.21 -19.30
CA GLN A 170 9.32 21.37 -20.50
C GLN A 170 7.94 20.73 -20.68
N THR A 171 7.29 20.37 -19.57
CA THR A 171 5.95 19.76 -19.61
C THR A 171 4.86 20.79 -19.89
N GLU A 172 4.96 21.97 -19.30
CA GLU A 172 4.06 23.11 -19.59
C GLU A 172 4.13 23.52 -21.07
N LEU A 173 5.33 23.47 -21.66
CA LEU A 173 5.57 23.75 -23.07
C LEU A 173 5.23 22.57 -24.01
N GLY A 174 4.72 21.45 -23.48
CA GLY A 174 4.32 20.28 -24.27
C GLY A 174 5.47 19.45 -24.86
N PHE A 175 6.71 19.67 -24.43
CA PHE A 175 7.89 18.96 -24.94
C PHE A 175 8.10 17.57 -24.32
N SER A 176 7.33 17.17 -23.31
CA SER A 176 7.51 15.87 -22.65
C SER A 176 6.71 14.75 -23.33
N SER A 177 7.41 13.83 -24.01
CA SER A 177 6.81 12.55 -24.42
C SER A 177 6.80 11.59 -23.22
N ILE A 178 5.65 11.44 -22.55
CA ILE A 178 5.52 10.47 -21.46
C ILE A 178 5.30 9.08 -22.07
N ARG A 179 6.40 8.35 -22.33
CA ARG A 179 6.29 6.92 -22.69
C ARG A 179 5.89 6.14 -21.43
N GLU A 180 4.69 5.57 -21.42
CA GLU A 180 4.23 4.74 -20.30
C GLU A 180 5.20 3.58 -20.02
N LYS A 181 5.63 3.47 -18.77
CA LYS A 181 6.50 2.39 -18.31
C LYS A 181 5.72 1.06 -18.21
N LYS A 182 6.40 -0.07 -18.35
CA LYS A 182 5.78 -1.42 -18.17
C LYS A 182 5.13 -1.60 -16.78
N SER A 183 5.71 -1.00 -15.74
CA SER A 183 5.20 -1.05 -14.37
C SER A 183 3.85 -0.36 -14.21
N THR A 184 3.63 0.78 -14.89
CA THR A 184 2.34 1.50 -14.85
C THR A 184 1.25 0.68 -15.53
N ARG A 185 1.57 -0.01 -16.64
CA ARG A 185 0.63 -0.93 -17.31
C ARG A 185 0.22 -2.12 -16.42
N LYS A 186 1.16 -2.72 -15.67
CA LYS A 186 0.86 -3.81 -14.72
C LYS A 186 -0.07 -3.31 -13.60
N ALA A 187 0.22 -2.13 -13.04
CA ALA A 187 -0.63 -1.51 -12.03
C ALA A 187 -2.04 -1.22 -12.56
N ALA A 188 -2.15 -0.67 -13.78
CA ALA A 188 -3.43 -0.40 -14.43
C ALA A 188 -4.26 -1.67 -14.68
N ARG A 189 -3.63 -2.76 -15.12
CA ARG A 189 -4.31 -4.07 -15.25
C ARG A 189 -4.84 -4.57 -13.91
N LYS A 190 -4.03 -4.47 -12.85
CA LYS A 190 -4.45 -4.83 -11.49
C LYS A 190 -5.63 -3.95 -11.02
N SER A 191 -5.59 -2.64 -11.26
CA SER A 191 -6.72 -1.73 -10.97
C SER A 191 -8.01 -2.17 -11.65
N LYS A 192 -7.95 -2.47 -12.95
CA LYS A 192 -9.13 -2.93 -13.72
C LYS A 192 -9.69 -4.24 -13.17
N GLN A 193 -8.82 -5.18 -12.79
CA GLN A 193 -9.24 -6.44 -12.21
C GLN A 193 -9.92 -6.25 -10.85
N ILE A 194 -9.36 -5.39 -9.99
CA ILE A 194 -9.96 -5.07 -8.68
C ILE A 194 -11.35 -4.44 -8.88
N GLN A 195 -11.47 -3.45 -9.77
CA GLN A 195 -12.75 -2.80 -10.07
C GLN A 195 -13.81 -3.80 -10.58
N LYS A 196 -13.43 -4.71 -11.48
CA LYS A 196 -14.33 -5.76 -11.96
C LYS A 196 -14.83 -6.66 -10.82
N LEU A 197 -13.94 -7.07 -9.92
CA LEU A 197 -14.32 -7.92 -8.78
C LEU A 197 -15.25 -7.20 -7.80
N LEU A 198 -14.98 -5.92 -7.52
CA LEU A 198 -15.83 -5.09 -6.68
C LEU A 198 -17.23 -4.88 -7.29
N GLN A 199 -17.31 -4.65 -8.61
CA GLN A 199 -18.58 -4.50 -9.30
C GLN A 199 -19.42 -5.80 -9.22
N LEU A 200 -18.78 -6.97 -9.32
CA LEU A 200 -19.46 -8.26 -9.16
C LEU A 200 -19.94 -8.50 -7.73
N LEU A 201 -19.18 -8.02 -6.73
CA LEU A 201 -19.59 -8.06 -5.33
C LEU A 201 -20.82 -7.16 -5.08
N GLU A 202 -20.80 -5.93 -5.62
CA GLU A 202 -21.90 -4.97 -5.50
C GLU A 202 -23.19 -5.47 -6.19
N SER A 203 -23.07 -6.09 -7.37
CA SER A 203 -24.21 -6.66 -8.09
C SER A 203 -24.72 -7.99 -7.51
N LYS A 204 -24.14 -8.47 -6.39
CA LYS A 204 -24.39 -9.78 -5.80
C LYS A 204 -24.12 -10.96 -6.74
N GLY A 205 -23.36 -10.74 -7.81
CA GLY A 205 -22.88 -11.79 -8.73
C GLY A 205 -21.71 -12.61 -8.18
N ARG A 206 -21.18 -12.24 -7.00
CA ARG A 206 -20.07 -12.92 -6.33
C ARG A 206 -20.18 -12.76 -4.80
N SER A 207 -19.81 -13.80 -4.06
CA SER A 207 -19.75 -13.73 -2.59
C SER A 207 -18.56 -12.87 -2.11
N LEU A 208 -18.63 -12.41 -0.85
CA LEU A 208 -17.52 -11.69 -0.24
C LEU A 208 -16.29 -12.59 -0.07
N ASP A 209 -16.47 -13.84 0.38
CA ASP A 209 -15.39 -14.82 0.52
C ASP A 209 -14.68 -15.07 -0.82
N ASP A 210 -15.42 -15.32 -1.89
CA ASP A 210 -14.83 -15.52 -3.22
C ASP A 210 -14.07 -14.29 -3.73
N THR A 211 -14.52 -13.10 -3.33
CA THR A 211 -13.85 -11.84 -3.67
C THR A 211 -12.53 -11.72 -2.92
N ILE A 212 -12.51 -12.03 -1.62
CA ILE A 212 -11.30 -12.05 -0.79
C ILE A 212 -10.29 -13.07 -1.31
N LYS A 213 -10.73 -14.28 -1.67
CA LYS A 213 -9.89 -15.29 -2.33
C LYS A 213 -9.23 -14.75 -3.60
N SER A 214 -9.99 -14.05 -4.44
CA SER A 214 -9.41 -13.41 -5.64
C SER A 214 -8.40 -12.33 -5.30
N PHE A 215 -8.66 -11.54 -4.26
CA PHE A 215 -7.72 -10.51 -3.81
C PHE A 215 -6.43 -11.10 -3.24
N ALA A 216 -6.48 -12.26 -2.59
CA ALA A 216 -5.29 -12.98 -2.13
C ALA A 216 -4.29 -13.26 -3.27
N HIS A 217 -4.79 -13.60 -4.47
CA HIS A 217 -3.97 -13.79 -5.66
C HIS A 217 -3.42 -12.49 -6.27
N LEU A 218 -4.00 -11.33 -5.92
CA LEU A 218 -3.54 -10.01 -6.37
C LEU A 218 -2.48 -9.40 -5.47
N VAL A 219 -2.34 -9.90 -4.25
CA VAL A 219 -1.24 -9.54 -3.36
C VAL A 219 0.08 -9.92 -4.04
N GLY A 220 1.03 -9.00 -4.12
CA GLY A 220 2.38 -9.33 -4.59
C GLY A 220 3.17 -9.96 -3.45
N GLU A 221 4.18 -10.77 -3.76
CA GLU A 221 5.25 -10.99 -2.79
C GLU A 221 5.94 -9.64 -2.55
N PRO A 222 6.09 -9.20 -1.29
CA PRO A 222 6.76 -7.95 -0.97
C PRO A 222 8.26 -7.99 -1.22
#